data_AF-A0A5E4PGN9-F1
#
_entry.id   AF-A0A5E4PGN9-F1
#
_cell.length_a   1.000
_cell.length_b   1.000
_cell.length_c   1.000
_cell.angle_alpha   90.00
_cell.angle_beta   90.00
_cell.angle_gamma   90.00
#
_symmetry.space_group_name_H-M   'P 1'
#
loop_
_entity.id
_entity.type
_entity.pdbx_description
1 polymer ?
#
loop_
_entity_poly.entity_id
_entity_poly.type
_entity_poly.pdbx_seq_one_letter_code
_entity_poly.pdbx_strand_id
1 'polypeptide(L)'
;MQRKRAESKSSKKSAKDQFNDVLSKNPAAVEEIIYQYIDMMQIHYDEGDPERRKAKVMDAIQPIFHQMFGNDISIKNLGGENNLNLLVAYKGEEFVIQIGTQREPSLTAVDQLGKVRENKWVAQRYAVHVFANDAGNRKSETLKEMTLDASTKPIGFMTLVEKLGSSLSKELKKSQDEKPKVMFDSTKEIEFAKTVGLQLREIFLSLQDKNMIWTDCKPGNLLARENSDGSFQIVVADTKAILPADQLPIGIRSKTMNCTGLMTESYMSTQGFDKLASAVNPTAADVLKIMEKEYSYQMAVILYYSATGKEIFSKGEAKDTTFDFSHPMFKTEQGQRLELIIKELSKPNPDERMDYNTAARLMAVMDNKQAFEAVMRKFHAPGFSDPALHAPAQTSTTGTANIMVALAAAREPDLSATTGPRSEARNEAAKMLRRATSRSAIVRKPAVSDAATVSTEKKTSVETSAKLTQAQGQTQGVTSDDAKPSSPSPGRSQ
;
A
#
# COMPACT_ATOMS: atom_id res chain seq x y z
N MET A 1 16.27 58.63 14.02
CA MET A 1 16.28 57.18 14.31
C MET A 1 14.86 56.64 14.31
N GLN A 2 14.39 56.13 13.16
CA GLN A 2 13.11 55.42 13.08
C GLN A 2 13.36 53.95 13.44
N ARG A 3 12.92 53.54 14.64
CA ARG A 3 12.88 52.11 15.01
C ARG A 3 11.78 51.44 14.18
N LYS A 4 12.16 50.78 13.09
CA LYS A 4 11.31 49.79 12.42
C LYS A 4 11.02 48.69 13.45
N ARG A 5 9.81 48.70 14.02
CA ARG A 5 9.26 47.55 14.74
C ARG A 5 9.22 46.39 13.75
N ALA A 6 10.10 45.41 13.95
CA ALA A 6 9.96 44.11 13.33
C ALA A 6 8.69 43.49 13.93
N GLU A 7 7.56 43.66 13.25
CA GLU A 7 6.39 42.82 13.49
C GLU A 7 6.82 41.39 13.20
N SER A 8 7.03 40.60 14.25
CA SER A 8 7.17 39.17 14.12
C SER A 8 5.88 38.68 13.46
N LYS A 9 5.95 38.34 12.18
CA LYS A 9 4.93 37.54 11.51
C LYS A 9 4.89 36.20 12.22
N SER A 10 4.18 36.13 13.34
CA SER A 10 3.74 34.91 13.97
C SER A 10 2.96 34.17 12.90
N SER A 11 3.60 33.21 12.22
CA SER A 11 2.94 32.38 11.22
C SER A 11 1.77 31.73 11.92
N LYS A 12 0.54 32.13 11.58
CA LYS A 12 -0.65 31.47 12.11
C LYS A 12 -0.53 29.99 11.78
N LYS A 13 -0.49 29.13 12.81
CA LYS A 13 -0.52 27.67 12.64
C LYS A 13 -1.74 27.32 11.76
N SER A 14 -1.57 26.39 10.81
CA SER A 14 -2.69 25.93 10.00
C SER A 14 -3.77 25.26 10.88
N ALA A 15 -5.00 25.13 10.41
CA ALA A 15 -6.06 24.52 11.22
C ALA A 15 -5.73 23.06 11.57
N LYS A 16 -5.11 22.30 10.64
CA LYS A 16 -4.59 20.96 10.92
C LYS A 16 -3.50 20.92 12.01
N ASP A 17 -2.60 21.91 12.06
CA ASP A 17 -1.56 21.95 13.10
C ASP A 17 -2.17 22.26 14.47
N GLN A 18 -3.16 23.17 14.50
CA GLN A 18 -3.92 23.44 15.71
C GLN A 18 -4.72 22.22 16.16
N PHE A 19 -5.32 21.51 15.20
CA PHE A 19 -6.07 20.29 15.48
C PHE A 19 -5.18 19.23 16.13
N ASN A 20 -4.01 18.98 15.56
CA ASN A 20 -3.07 18.03 16.11
C ASN A 20 -2.50 18.45 17.47
N ASP A 21 -2.29 19.75 17.69
CA ASP A 21 -1.88 20.30 18.99
C ASP A 21 -2.92 20.01 20.09
N VAL A 22 -4.22 20.09 19.77
CA VAL A 22 -5.29 19.72 20.69
C VAL A 22 -5.28 18.21 20.98
N LEU A 23 -5.17 17.35 19.95
CA LEU A 23 -5.09 15.90 20.15
C LEU A 23 -3.92 15.51 21.07
N SER A 24 -2.74 16.07 20.80
CA SER A 24 -1.52 15.78 21.55
C SER A 24 -1.59 16.20 23.02
N LYS A 25 -2.42 17.20 23.33
CA LYS A 25 -2.68 17.68 24.71
C LYS A 25 -3.76 16.86 25.44
N ASN A 26 -4.49 16.00 24.75
CA ASN A 26 -5.59 15.20 25.30
C ASN A 26 -5.38 13.69 25.07
N PRO A 27 -4.23 13.10 25.45
CA PRO A 27 -3.91 11.71 25.12
C PRO A 27 -4.93 10.71 25.67
N ALA A 28 -5.47 10.93 26.87
CA ALA A 28 -6.49 10.05 27.45
C ALA A 28 -7.80 10.02 26.61
N ALA A 29 -8.20 11.15 26.03
CA ALA A 29 -9.37 11.22 25.15
C ALA A 29 -9.10 10.55 23.80
N VAL A 30 -7.88 10.69 23.28
CA VAL A 30 -7.44 10.00 22.06
C VAL A 30 -7.41 8.48 22.27
N GLU A 31 -6.86 8.01 23.39
CA GLU A 31 -6.88 6.60 23.76
C GLU A 31 -8.30 6.07 23.94
N GLU A 32 -9.20 6.84 24.55
CA GLU A 32 -10.61 6.48 24.67
C GLU A 32 -11.26 6.31 23.29
N ILE A 33 -11.03 7.23 22.34
CA ILE A 33 -11.54 7.12 20.97
C ILE A 33 -11.04 5.85 20.28
N ILE A 34 -9.73 5.58 20.38
CA ILE A 34 -9.13 4.37 19.80
C ILE A 34 -9.71 3.12 20.47
N TYR A 35 -9.84 3.12 21.79
CA TYR A 35 -10.41 2.02 22.56
C TYR A 35 -11.86 1.73 22.15
N GLN A 36 -12.73 2.74 22.10
CA GLN A 36 -14.13 2.59 21.68
C GLN A 36 -14.23 1.97 20.28
N TYR A 37 -13.38 2.38 19.34
CA TYR A 37 -13.33 1.76 18.02
C TYR A 37 -12.94 0.27 18.10
N ILE A 38 -11.86 -0.06 18.81
CA ILE A 38 -11.33 -1.42 18.92
C ILE A 38 -12.35 -2.36 19.55
N ASP A 39 -12.90 -1.96 20.69
CA ASP A 39 -13.80 -2.77 21.50
C ASP A 39 -15.08 -3.09 20.74
N MET A 40 -15.70 -2.06 20.15
CA MET A 40 -16.97 -2.21 19.44
C MET A 40 -16.84 -2.93 18.09
N MET A 41 -15.66 -2.93 17.47
CA MET A 41 -15.41 -3.66 16.21
C MET A 41 -15.16 -5.15 16.43
N GLN A 42 -14.71 -5.57 17.62
CA GLN A 42 -14.44 -6.98 17.91
C GLN A 42 -15.52 -7.68 18.72
N ILE A 43 -16.23 -6.96 19.60
CA ILE A 43 -17.16 -7.58 20.55
C ILE A 43 -18.27 -8.40 19.86
N HIS A 44 -18.66 -8.17 18.60
CA HIS A 44 -19.71 -8.97 17.94
C HIS A 44 -19.44 -9.32 16.48
N TYR A 45 -18.89 -10.51 16.24
CA TYR A 45 -19.10 -11.28 15.01
C TYR A 45 -20.51 -11.90 14.93
N ASP A 46 -21.22 -12.03 16.07
CA ASP A 46 -22.49 -12.75 16.15
C ASP A 46 -23.76 -11.88 15.99
N GLU A 47 -23.70 -10.54 16.02
CA GLU A 47 -24.90 -9.69 15.91
C GLU A 47 -24.68 -8.41 15.07
N GLY A 48 -25.08 -8.46 13.78
CA GLY A 48 -25.67 -7.31 13.10
C GLY A 48 -24.87 -6.55 12.04
N ASP A 49 -25.63 -5.71 11.31
CA ASP A 49 -25.25 -4.85 10.18
C ASP A 49 -23.98 -3.99 10.45
N PRO A 50 -22.92 -4.10 9.62
CA PRO A 50 -21.70 -3.29 9.72
C PRO A 50 -21.92 -1.78 9.81
N GLU A 51 -22.96 -1.26 9.14
CA GLU A 51 -23.26 0.18 9.18
C GLU A 51 -23.82 0.60 10.54
N ARG A 52 -24.63 -0.27 11.16
CA ARG A 52 -25.14 -0.04 12.52
C ARG A 52 -24.00 -0.04 13.56
N ARG A 53 -22.97 -0.89 13.38
CA ARG A 53 -21.78 -0.88 14.24
C ARG A 53 -21.02 0.43 14.14
N LYS A 54 -20.74 0.89 12.91
CA LYS A 54 -20.07 2.17 12.68
C LYS A 54 -20.87 3.34 13.26
N ALA A 55 -22.19 3.33 13.14
CA ALA A 55 -23.05 4.34 13.76
C ALA A 55 -22.90 4.38 15.29
N LYS A 56 -22.90 3.23 15.97
CA LYS A 56 -22.68 3.17 17.42
C LYS A 56 -21.29 3.70 17.83
N VAL A 57 -20.24 3.38 17.06
CA VAL A 57 -18.90 3.94 17.30
C VAL A 57 -18.92 5.46 17.14
N MET A 58 -19.59 5.97 16.11
CA MET A 58 -19.75 7.41 15.90
C MET A 58 -20.46 8.09 17.08
N ASP A 59 -21.56 7.50 17.56
CA ASP A 59 -22.32 8.02 18.71
C ASP A 59 -21.44 8.09 19.98
N ALA A 60 -20.51 7.14 20.15
CA ALA A 60 -19.58 7.12 21.29
C ALA A 60 -18.45 8.15 21.18
N ILE A 61 -17.84 8.30 19.99
CA ILE A 61 -16.65 9.17 19.83
C ILE A 61 -17.01 10.63 19.56
N GLN A 62 -18.18 10.90 18.97
CA GLN A 62 -18.57 12.26 18.59
C GLN A 62 -18.63 13.22 19.80
N PRO A 63 -19.19 12.85 20.97
CA PRO A 63 -19.15 13.69 22.17
C PRO A 63 -17.73 14.01 22.63
N ILE A 64 -16.79 13.06 22.52
CA ILE A 64 -15.39 13.23 22.93
C ILE A 64 -14.72 14.29 22.03
N PHE A 65 -14.97 14.24 20.72
CA PHE A 65 -14.50 15.29 19.81
C PHE A 65 -15.10 16.66 20.14
N HIS A 66 -16.41 16.75 20.40
CA HIS A 66 -17.04 18.04 20.76
C HIS A 66 -16.48 18.59 22.08
N GLN A 67 -16.14 17.72 23.04
CA GLN A 67 -15.48 18.13 24.27
C GLN A 67 -14.07 18.70 24.00
N MET A 68 -13.30 18.10 23.11
CA MET A 68 -11.94 18.56 22.78
C MET A 68 -11.92 19.82 21.91
N PHE A 69 -12.85 19.95 20.96
CA PHE A 69 -12.79 20.95 19.89
C PHE A 69 -13.93 21.97 19.90
N GLY A 70 -14.94 21.81 20.75
CA GLY A 70 -16.12 22.66 20.81
C GLY A 70 -17.03 22.49 19.59
N ASN A 71 -17.78 23.54 19.26
CA ASN A 71 -18.71 23.56 18.12
C ASN A 71 -18.02 23.86 16.77
N ASP A 72 -16.71 24.07 16.76
CA ASP A 72 -15.93 24.40 15.55
C ASP A 72 -15.57 23.16 14.71
N ILE A 73 -15.98 21.97 15.17
CA ILE A 73 -15.71 20.70 14.50
C ILE A 73 -16.98 20.12 13.89
N SER A 74 -16.88 19.63 12.67
CA SER A 74 -17.86 18.70 12.11
C SER A 74 -17.16 17.40 11.73
N ILE A 75 -17.87 16.28 11.92
CA ILE A 75 -17.33 14.94 11.67
C ILE A 75 -18.33 14.17 10.84
N LYS A 76 -17.86 13.56 9.76
CA LYS A 76 -18.65 12.71 8.88
C LYS A 76 -17.92 11.40 8.65
N ASN A 77 -18.59 10.29 8.91
CA ASN A 77 -18.08 8.97 8.56
C ASN A 77 -17.99 8.83 7.01
N LEU A 78 -16.79 8.52 6.52
CA LEU A 78 -16.52 8.25 5.10
C LEU A 78 -16.63 6.75 4.76
N GLY A 79 -16.73 5.89 5.77
CA GLY A 79 -16.72 4.44 5.63
C GLY A 79 -15.32 3.85 5.80
N GLY A 80 -15.12 2.70 5.17
CA GLY A 80 -13.94 1.84 5.37
C GLY A 80 -14.36 0.45 5.85
N GLU A 81 -13.72 -0.58 5.30
CA GLU A 81 -13.95 -1.97 5.71
C GLU A 81 -13.20 -2.31 7.00
N ASN A 82 -11.95 -1.84 7.09
CA ASN A 82 -10.99 -2.25 8.10
C ASN A 82 -10.51 -1.12 9.02
N ASN A 83 -10.86 0.12 8.70
CA ASN A 83 -10.56 1.32 9.47
C ASN A 83 -11.82 2.21 9.48
N LEU A 84 -11.99 3.01 10.53
CA LEU A 84 -12.96 4.10 10.55
C LEU A 84 -12.30 5.36 9.96
N ASN A 85 -12.76 5.77 8.78
CA ASN A 85 -12.31 7.01 8.15
C ASN A 85 -13.32 8.13 8.43
N LEU A 86 -12.87 9.21 9.02
CA LEU A 86 -13.68 10.37 9.38
C LEU A 86 -13.23 11.58 8.58
N LEU A 87 -14.13 12.18 7.80
CA LEU A 87 -13.93 13.53 7.30
C LEU A 87 -14.17 14.49 8.47
N VAL A 88 -13.16 15.26 8.81
CA VAL A 88 -13.23 16.29 9.83
C VAL A 88 -13.10 17.65 9.16
N ALA A 89 -14.07 18.52 9.41
CA ALA A 89 -13.93 19.94 9.11
C ALA A 89 -13.66 20.70 10.41
N TYR A 90 -12.55 21.42 10.49
CA TYR A 90 -12.17 22.20 11.65
C TYR A 90 -11.65 23.57 11.21
N LYS A 91 -12.28 24.65 11.70
CA LYS A 91 -11.93 26.04 11.34
C LYS A 91 -11.85 26.29 9.82
N GLY A 92 -12.73 25.66 9.05
CA GLY A 92 -12.85 25.83 7.59
C GLY A 92 -11.86 25.01 6.75
N GLU A 93 -10.97 24.23 7.37
CA GLU A 93 -10.14 23.24 6.66
C GLU A 93 -10.71 21.83 6.85
N GLU A 94 -10.60 20.99 5.81
CA GLU A 94 -11.03 19.60 5.83
C GLU A 94 -9.84 18.64 5.74
N PHE A 95 -9.87 17.58 6.54
CA PHE A 95 -8.88 16.50 6.53
C PHE A 95 -9.52 15.18 6.97
N VAL A 96 -8.79 14.08 6.85
CA VAL A 96 -9.28 12.76 7.26
C VAL A 96 -8.58 12.28 8.53
N ILE A 97 -9.34 11.74 9.47
CA ILE A 97 -8.82 10.95 10.58
C ILE A 97 -9.09 9.48 10.28
N GLN A 98 -8.04 8.66 10.38
CA GLN A 98 -8.15 7.22 10.27
C GLN A 98 -7.93 6.60 11.64
N ILE A 99 -8.93 5.85 12.12
CA ILE A 99 -8.86 5.10 13.38
C ILE A 99 -8.89 3.61 13.03
N GLY A 100 -7.97 2.83 13.59
CA GLY A 100 -7.77 1.46 13.18
C GLY A 100 -6.95 0.63 14.16
N THR A 101 -6.77 -0.64 13.79
CA THR A 101 -5.82 -1.56 14.42
C THR A 101 -4.84 -2.05 13.37
N GLN A 102 -3.56 -2.11 13.71
CA GLN A 102 -2.53 -2.69 12.83
C GLN A 102 -1.47 -3.43 13.65
N ARG A 103 -0.63 -4.19 12.96
CA ARG A 103 0.54 -4.85 13.57
C ARG A 103 1.73 -3.89 13.57
N GLU A 104 2.58 -3.95 14.59
CA GLU A 104 3.76 -3.07 14.72
C GLU A 104 4.64 -2.98 13.45
N PRO A 105 4.97 -4.10 12.74
CA PRO A 105 5.75 -4.01 11.51
C PRO A 105 5.08 -3.19 10.41
N SER A 106 3.75 -3.23 10.36
CA SER A 106 2.99 -2.48 9.38
C SER A 106 3.06 -0.98 9.66
N LEU A 107 2.91 -0.56 10.92
CA LEU A 107 3.08 0.86 11.28
C LEU A 107 4.46 1.37 10.89
N THR A 108 5.50 0.58 11.18
CA THR A 108 6.88 0.92 10.87
C THR A 108 7.11 0.99 9.37
N ALA A 109 6.59 0.03 8.60
CA ALA A 109 6.67 0.01 7.15
C ALA A 109 6.00 1.25 6.53
N VAL A 110 4.78 1.58 6.96
CA VAL A 110 4.03 2.73 6.47
C VAL A 110 4.71 4.05 6.84
N ASP A 111 5.29 4.16 8.03
CA ASP A 111 6.07 5.32 8.43
C ASP A 111 7.34 5.49 7.57
N GLN A 112 8.05 4.39 7.28
CA GLN A 112 9.20 4.41 6.37
C GLN A 112 8.80 4.82 4.95
N LEU A 113 7.68 4.30 4.43
CA LEU A 113 7.17 4.66 3.11
C LEU A 113 6.73 6.12 3.06
N GLY A 114 6.05 6.62 4.09
CA GLY A 114 5.55 8.00 4.17
C GLY A 114 6.65 9.07 4.32
N LYS A 115 7.85 8.68 4.78
CA LYS A 115 9.03 9.58 4.83
C LYS A 115 9.64 9.87 3.47
N VAL A 116 9.40 9.02 2.48
CA VAL A 116 9.91 9.17 1.12
C VAL A 116 8.93 10.05 0.35
N ARG A 117 9.33 11.29 0.03
CA ARG A 117 8.45 12.28 -0.63
C ARG A 117 7.92 11.81 -1.99
N GLU A 118 8.62 10.89 -2.62
CA GLU A 118 8.28 10.26 -3.89
C GLU A 118 7.08 9.30 -3.76
N ASN A 119 6.83 8.74 -2.57
CA ASN A 119 5.72 7.81 -2.31
C ASN A 119 4.41 8.55 -2.09
N LYS A 120 4.01 9.37 -3.06
CA LYS A 120 2.77 10.18 -3.03
C LYS A 120 1.50 9.33 -2.90
N TRP A 121 1.60 8.02 -3.17
CA TRP A 121 0.53 7.02 -3.09
C TRP A 121 0.27 6.55 -1.65
N VAL A 122 1.17 6.85 -0.71
CA VAL A 122 0.87 6.81 0.72
C VAL A 122 0.28 8.16 1.09
N ALA A 123 -0.87 8.15 1.75
CA ALA A 123 -1.49 9.37 2.24
C ALA A 123 -0.51 10.16 3.10
N GLN A 124 -0.40 11.47 2.87
CA GLN A 124 0.42 12.35 3.67
C GLN A 124 -0.10 12.33 5.10
N ARG A 125 0.72 11.81 6.01
CA ARG A 125 0.45 11.77 7.45
C ARG A 125 0.92 13.08 8.08
N TYR A 126 0.02 13.73 8.78
CA TYR A 126 0.33 14.93 9.56
C TYR A 126 0.66 14.59 11.02
N ALA A 127 0.05 13.52 11.55
CA ALA A 127 0.29 13.03 12.89
C ALA A 127 -0.17 11.59 13.07
N VAL A 128 0.42 10.89 14.04
CA VAL A 128 -0.02 9.57 14.50
C VAL A 128 -0.06 9.55 16.02
N HIS A 129 -1.13 8.98 16.55
CA HIS A 129 -1.32 8.66 17.96
C HIS A 129 -1.50 7.14 18.07
N VAL A 130 -0.77 6.50 18.98
CA VAL A 130 -0.74 5.03 19.11
C VAL A 130 -1.20 4.61 20.50
N PHE A 131 -2.00 3.55 20.55
CA PHE A 131 -2.45 2.89 21.77
C PHE A 131 -1.84 1.48 21.79
N ALA A 132 -0.82 1.29 22.62
CA ALA A 132 -0.21 -0.01 22.87
C ALA A 132 -0.63 -0.51 24.25
N ASN A 133 -1.11 -1.75 24.33
CA ASN A 133 -1.64 -2.41 25.53
C ASN A 133 -0.61 -2.56 26.68
N ASP A 134 0.62 -2.08 26.48
CA ASP A 134 1.76 -2.18 27.40
C ASP A 134 1.75 -1.07 28.48
N ALA A 135 0.96 0.00 28.32
CA ALA A 135 0.87 1.13 29.24
C ALA A 135 -0.09 0.88 30.44
N GLY A 136 0.16 -0.19 31.20
CA GLY A 136 -0.09 -0.25 32.66
C GLY A 136 -1.51 -0.27 33.24
N ASN A 137 -2.56 0.31 32.64
CA ASN A 137 -3.85 0.51 33.36
C ASN A 137 -5.13 0.10 32.62
N ARG A 138 -5.10 -0.16 31.31
CA ARG A 138 -6.25 -0.70 30.57
C ARG A 138 -5.81 -1.92 29.78
N LYS A 139 -6.03 -3.11 30.34
CA LYS A 139 -5.86 -4.37 29.62
C LYS A 139 -7.03 -4.50 28.65
N SER A 140 -6.85 -4.09 27.40
CA SER A 140 -7.82 -4.46 26.35
C SER A 140 -7.67 -5.96 26.09
N GLU A 141 -8.65 -6.76 26.50
CA GLU A 141 -8.70 -8.21 26.21
C GLU A 141 -8.84 -8.44 24.71
N THR A 142 -9.60 -7.57 24.06
CA THR A 142 -9.78 -7.40 22.61
C THR A 142 -8.44 -7.36 21.85
N LEU A 143 -7.50 -6.49 22.23
CA LEU A 143 -6.17 -6.46 21.62
C LEU A 143 -5.34 -7.73 21.89
N LYS A 144 -5.62 -8.50 22.95
CA LYS A 144 -4.95 -9.78 23.22
C LYS A 144 -5.55 -10.92 22.39
N GLU A 145 -6.86 -10.93 22.15
CA GLU A 145 -7.50 -11.94 21.32
C GLU A 145 -7.01 -11.90 19.87
N MET A 146 -6.59 -10.72 19.38
CA MET A 146 -5.88 -10.57 18.11
C MET A 146 -4.52 -11.30 18.03
N THR A 147 -3.96 -11.77 19.16
CA THR A 147 -2.57 -12.26 19.29
C THR A 147 -2.39 -13.77 19.37
N LEU A 148 -3.33 -14.56 18.84
CA LEU A 148 -3.20 -16.03 18.87
C LEU A 148 -1.93 -16.58 18.16
N ASP A 149 -1.21 -15.76 17.39
CA ASP A 149 0.10 -16.08 16.81
C ASP A 149 1.21 -15.08 17.22
N ALA A 150 2.38 -15.62 17.54
CA ALA A 150 3.48 -14.96 18.26
C ALA A 150 4.29 -13.90 17.48
N SER A 151 3.92 -13.54 16.24
CA SER A 151 4.85 -12.82 15.38
C SER A 151 4.81 -11.30 15.46
N THR A 152 3.75 -10.66 15.99
CA THR A 152 3.65 -9.18 16.03
C THR A 152 2.65 -8.67 17.08
N LYS A 153 2.99 -7.61 17.82
CA LYS A 153 2.04 -6.94 18.72
C LYS A 153 1.02 -6.08 17.92
N PRO A 154 -0.29 -6.24 18.15
CA PRO A 154 -1.31 -5.34 17.61
C PRO A 154 -1.29 -4.03 18.38
N ILE A 155 -1.53 -2.94 17.66
CA ILE A 155 -1.59 -1.59 18.18
C ILE A 155 -2.82 -0.89 17.63
N GLY A 156 -3.53 -0.20 18.51
CA GLY A 156 -4.53 0.77 18.10
C GLY A 156 -3.85 2.02 17.57
N PHE A 157 -4.43 2.67 16.57
CA PHE A 157 -3.92 3.95 16.10
C PHE A 157 -5.03 4.93 15.74
N MET A 158 -4.67 6.21 15.80
CA MET A 158 -5.40 7.31 15.19
C MET A 158 -4.41 8.16 14.39
N THR A 159 -4.60 8.24 13.08
CA THR A 159 -3.73 9.01 12.19
C THR A 159 -4.51 10.18 11.58
N LEU A 160 -3.90 11.36 11.61
CA LEU A 160 -4.37 12.52 10.87
C LEU A 160 -3.72 12.53 9.49
N VAL A 161 -4.52 12.49 8.43
CA VAL A 161 -4.06 12.47 7.04
C VAL A 161 -4.74 13.55 6.20
N GLU A 162 -4.16 13.85 5.04
CA GLU A 162 -4.79 14.74 4.06
C GLU A 162 -6.20 14.28 3.66
N LYS A 163 -6.99 15.20 3.10
CA LYS A 163 -8.31 14.86 2.58
C LYS A 163 -8.17 13.79 1.51
N LEU A 164 -8.70 12.61 1.78
CA LEU A 164 -8.74 11.50 0.83
C LEU A 164 -10.05 11.56 0.05
N GLY A 165 -10.00 11.20 -1.24
CA GLY A 165 -11.21 11.02 -2.05
C GLY A 165 -11.94 9.72 -1.68
N SER A 166 -12.97 9.34 -2.45
CA SER A 166 -13.71 8.11 -2.14
C SER A 166 -13.04 6.86 -2.74
N SER A 167 -13.40 5.68 -2.22
CA SER A 167 -12.84 4.41 -2.71
C SER A 167 -13.09 4.26 -4.21
N LEU A 168 -12.16 3.64 -4.92
CA LEU A 168 -12.27 3.35 -6.36
C LEU A 168 -13.61 2.69 -6.70
N SER A 169 -14.02 1.71 -5.90
CA SER A 169 -15.32 1.02 -6.05
C SER A 169 -16.53 1.93 -5.87
N LYS A 170 -16.42 2.99 -5.07
CA LYS A 170 -17.50 3.95 -4.83
C LYS A 170 -17.56 5.00 -5.93
N GLU A 171 -16.43 5.47 -6.43
CA GLU A 171 -16.40 6.38 -7.59
C GLU A 171 -16.99 5.70 -8.83
N LEU A 172 -16.66 4.43 -9.07
CA LEU A 172 -17.24 3.67 -10.19
C LEU A 172 -18.72 3.33 -10.00
N LYS A 173 -19.21 3.15 -8.77
CA LYS A 173 -20.66 2.95 -8.52
C LYS A 173 -21.46 4.23 -8.72
N LYS A 174 -20.93 5.39 -8.33
CA LYS A 174 -21.59 6.70 -8.58
C LYS A 174 -21.82 6.93 -10.07
N SER A 175 -20.87 6.54 -10.93
CA SER A 175 -21.04 6.66 -12.38
C SER A 175 -22.03 5.64 -12.97
N GLN A 176 -22.34 4.55 -12.26
CA GLN A 176 -23.31 3.53 -12.68
C GLN A 176 -24.74 3.81 -12.21
N ASP A 177 -24.93 4.40 -11.02
CA ASP A 177 -26.25 4.68 -10.42
C ASP A 177 -26.91 5.94 -10.98
N GLU A 178 -26.13 6.87 -11.54
CA GLU A 178 -26.67 7.93 -12.40
C GLU A 178 -27.18 7.26 -13.69
N LYS A 179 -28.51 7.07 -13.78
CA LYS A 179 -29.26 6.48 -14.92
C LYS A 179 -28.43 6.45 -16.21
N PRO A 180 -28.28 5.31 -16.90
CA PRO A 180 -27.41 5.14 -18.06
C PRO A 180 -27.91 5.99 -19.24
N LYS A 181 -27.66 7.29 -19.15
CA LYS A 181 -27.88 8.25 -20.20
C LYS A 181 -26.57 8.30 -20.95
N VAL A 182 -26.64 7.68 -22.12
CA VAL A 182 -25.64 7.75 -23.19
C VAL A 182 -24.49 6.79 -22.94
N MET A 183 -24.16 6.04 -23.98
CA MET A 183 -23.05 5.10 -24.09
C MET A 183 -21.87 5.51 -23.20
N PHE A 184 -21.47 4.63 -22.27
CA PHE A 184 -20.14 4.66 -21.69
C PHE A 184 -19.14 4.90 -22.82
N ASP A 185 -18.46 6.04 -22.81
CA ASP A 185 -17.44 6.35 -23.80
C ASP A 185 -16.24 5.47 -23.48
N SER A 186 -16.26 4.23 -23.98
CA SER A 186 -15.30 3.15 -23.70
C SER A 186 -13.83 3.59 -23.69
N THR A 187 -13.50 4.67 -24.39
CA THR A 187 -12.19 5.34 -24.39
C THR A 187 -11.79 5.85 -23.00
N LYS A 188 -12.73 6.44 -22.24
CA LYS A 188 -12.50 7.04 -20.92
C LYS A 188 -12.25 5.98 -19.85
N GLU A 189 -13.01 4.90 -19.82
CA GLU A 189 -12.79 3.81 -18.85
C GLU A 189 -11.49 3.07 -19.14
N ILE A 190 -11.12 2.91 -20.42
CA ILE A 190 -9.82 2.34 -20.80
C ILE A 190 -8.68 3.26 -20.39
N GLU A 191 -8.78 4.57 -20.63
CA GLU A 191 -7.74 5.53 -20.20
C GLU A 191 -7.64 5.60 -18.67
N PHE A 192 -8.77 5.46 -17.97
CA PHE A 192 -8.80 5.35 -16.51
C PHE A 192 -8.08 4.09 -16.04
N ALA A 193 -8.41 2.91 -16.58
CA ALA A 193 -7.75 1.65 -16.27
C ALA A 193 -6.24 1.71 -16.55
N LYS A 194 -5.84 2.25 -17.71
CA LYS A 194 -4.44 2.51 -18.06
C LYS A 194 -3.74 3.38 -17.02
N THR A 195 -4.36 4.49 -16.61
CA THR A 195 -3.82 5.38 -15.59
C THR A 195 -3.65 4.67 -14.24
N VAL A 196 -4.64 3.88 -13.83
CA VAL A 196 -4.57 3.07 -12.59
C VAL A 196 -3.42 2.07 -12.68
N GLY A 197 -3.28 1.34 -13.78
CA GLY A 197 -2.21 0.36 -13.97
C GLY A 197 -0.80 0.99 -13.93
N LEU A 198 -0.63 2.16 -14.54
CA LEU A 198 0.63 2.89 -14.47
C LEU A 198 0.97 3.32 -13.02
N GLN A 199 -0.02 3.75 -12.24
CA GLN A 199 0.20 4.13 -10.84
C GLN A 199 0.44 2.93 -9.93
N LEU A 200 -0.24 1.80 -10.15
CA LEU A 200 0.00 0.55 -9.42
C LEU A 200 1.42 0.04 -9.61
N ARG A 201 1.96 0.14 -10.83
CA ARG A 201 3.36 -0.20 -11.11
C ARG A 201 4.33 0.61 -10.23
N GLU A 202 4.10 1.91 -10.08
CA GLU A 202 4.94 2.75 -9.20
C GLU A 202 4.81 2.34 -7.73
N ILE A 203 3.61 1.96 -7.28
CA ILE A 203 3.38 1.44 -5.92
C ILE A 203 4.19 0.15 -5.71
N PHE A 204 4.09 -0.81 -6.63
CA PHE A 204 4.76 -2.11 -6.50
C PHE A 204 6.28 -1.99 -6.54
N LEU A 205 6.82 -1.12 -7.42
CA LEU A 205 8.26 -0.82 -7.41
C LEU A 205 8.71 -0.21 -6.09
N SER A 206 7.94 0.75 -5.56
CA SER A 206 8.26 1.39 -4.29
C SER A 206 8.25 0.40 -3.12
N LEU A 207 7.34 -0.58 -3.12
CA LEU A 207 7.30 -1.66 -2.14
C LEU A 207 8.53 -2.58 -2.28
N GLN A 208 8.83 -3.03 -3.50
CA GLN A 208 9.97 -3.91 -3.80
C GLN A 208 11.31 -3.26 -3.41
N ASP A 209 11.52 -1.99 -3.76
CA ASP A 209 12.72 -1.20 -3.42
C ASP A 209 12.96 -1.08 -1.90
N LYS A 210 11.90 -1.24 -1.11
CA LYS A 210 11.94 -1.18 0.36
C LYS A 210 11.87 -2.55 1.03
N ASN A 211 11.93 -3.64 0.27
CA ASN A 211 11.70 -5.00 0.76
C ASN A 211 10.38 -5.14 1.52
N MET A 212 9.34 -4.49 1.02
CA MET A 212 8.01 -4.51 1.59
C MET A 212 7.04 -5.23 0.66
N ILE A 213 5.98 -5.74 1.25
CA ILE A 213 4.87 -6.36 0.54
C ILE A 213 3.55 -5.77 1.01
N TRP A 214 2.54 -5.80 0.16
CA TRP A 214 1.16 -5.45 0.43
C TRP A 214 0.28 -6.64 0.10
N THR A 215 -0.22 -7.31 1.12
CA THR A 215 -0.87 -8.63 0.97
C THR A 215 -2.36 -8.56 0.65
N ASP A 216 -2.98 -7.38 0.76
CA ASP A 216 -4.41 -7.15 0.50
C ASP A 216 -4.64 -6.14 -0.64
N CYS A 217 -3.97 -6.34 -1.78
CA CYS A 217 -4.13 -5.49 -2.95
C CYS A 217 -5.44 -5.82 -3.69
N LYS A 218 -6.45 -4.96 -3.51
CA LYS A 218 -7.78 -5.11 -4.12
C LYS A 218 -8.43 -3.76 -4.40
N PRO A 219 -9.42 -3.66 -5.32
CA PRO A 219 -10.07 -2.39 -5.65
C PRO A 219 -10.64 -1.62 -4.45
N GLY A 220 -11.22 -2.33 -3.48
CA GLY A 220 -11.79 -1.73 -2.27
C GLY A 220 -10.77 -1.03 -1.37
N ASN A 221 -9.48 -1.38 -1.49
CA ASN A 221 -8.39 -0.80 -0.70
C ASN A 221 -7.64 0.31 -1.46
N LEU A 222 -8.16 0.76 -2.61
CA LEU A 222 -7.61 1.87 -3.38
C LEU A 222 -8.57 3.06 -3.33
N LEU A 223 -8.05 4.25 -3.04
CA LEU A 223 -8.79 5.51 -3.11
C LEU A 223 -8.33 6.32 -4.32
N ALA A 224 -9.25 7.05 -4.94
CA ALA A 224 -8.90 8.05 -5.95
C ALA A 224 -8.86 9.43 -5.28
N ARG A 225 -7.68 10.05 -5.21
CA ARG A 225 -7.47 11.44 -4.79
C ARG A 225 -7.43 12.34 -6.01
N GLU A 226 -8.35 13.30 -6.09
CA GLU A 226 -8.29 14.35 -7.12
C GLU A 226 -7.20 15.37 -6.77
N ASN A 227 -6.38 15.71 -7.76
CA ASN A 227 -5.34 16.73 -7.68
C ASN A 227 -5.91 18.10 -8.09
N SER A 228 -5.21 19.18 -7.77
CA SER A 228 -5.65 20.55 -8.09
C SER A 228 -5.79 20.84 -9.60
N ASP A 229 -5.17 20.02 -10.45
CA ASP A 229 -5.24 20.12 -11.91
C ASP A 229 -6.34 19.24 -12.53
N GLY A 230 -7.16 18.58 -11.70
CA GLY A 230 -8.22 17.65 -12.13
C GLY A 230 -7.72 16.25 -12.52
N SER A 231 -6.41 15.99 -12.47
CA SER A 231 -5.90 14.62 -12.54
C SER A 231 -6.21 13.87 -11.25
N PHE A 232 -6.14 12.54 -11.25
CA PHE A 232 -6.31 11.75 -10.03
C PHE A 232 -5.08 10.92 -9.71
N GLN A 233 -4.91 10.65 -8.42
CA GLN A 233 -3.90 9.79 -7.87
C GLN A 233 -4.52 8.64 -7.08
N ILE A 234 -4.02 7.43 -7.28
CA ILE A 234 -4.34 6.28 -6.46
C ILE A 234 -3.58 6.35 -5.13
N VAL A 235 -4.32 6.17 -4.04
CA VAL A 235 -3.81 6.12 -2.67
C VAL A 235 -4.22 4.79 -2.04
N VAL A 236 -3.29 4.13 -1.34
CA VAL A 236 -3.60 2.89 -0.60
C VAL A 236 -4.38 3.24 0.66
N ALA A 237 -5.63 2.77 0.74
CA ALA A 237 -6.55 3.01 1.86
C ALA A 237 -6.21 2.14 3.08
N ASP A 238 -5.86 0.88 2.80
CA ASP A 238 -5.65 -0.15 3.82
C ASP A 238 -4.19 -0.56 3.86
N THR A 239 -3.46 0.11 4.74
CA THR A 239 -2.03 -0.07 4.88
C THR A 239 -1.65 -1.15 5.89
N LYS A 240 -2.61 -1.72 6.64
CA LYS A 240 -2.35 -2.74 7.69
C LYS A 240 -1.75 -4.03 7.12
N ALA A 241 -2.01 -4.28 5.83
CA ALA A 241 -1.51 -5.42 5.06
C ALA A 241 -0.15 -5.14 4.41
N ILE A 242 0.42 -3.93 4.61
CA ILE A 242 1.78 -3.58 4.20
C ILE A 242 2.74 -4.01 5.30
N LEU A 243 3.71 -4.87 4.97
CA LEU A 243 4.66 -5.47 5.91
C LEU A 243 6.05 -5.59 5.27
N PRO A 244 7.14 -5.61 6.06
CA PRO A 244 8.43 -6.11 5.59
C PRO A 244 8.29 -7.56 5.09
N ALA A 245 8.95 -7.89 3.98
CA ALA A 245 8.83 -9.20 3.34
C ALA A 245 9.29 -10.37 4.24
N ASP A 246 10.30 -10.13 5.09
CA ASP A 246 10.82 -11.06 6.09
C ASP A 246 9.93 -11.20 7.33
N GLN A 247 8.87 -10.38 7.45
CA GLN A 247 7.95 -10.36 8.58
C GLN A 247 6.52 -10.73 8.17
N LEU A 248 6.33 -11.25 6.97
CA LEU A 248 5.07 -11.89 6.59
C LEU A 248 4.82 -13.06 7.56
N PRO A 249 3.71 -13.06 8.33
CA PRO A 249 3.39 -14.17 9.22
C PRO A 249 2.97 -15.42 8.43
N ILE A 250 3.95 -16.16 7.92
CA ILE A 250 3.72 -17.46 7.27
C ILE A 250 3.70 -18.51 8.38
N GLY A 251 2.58 -18.58 9.10
CA GLY A 251 2.38 -19.59 10.13
C GLY A 251 2.00 -20.94 9.52
N ILE A 252 2.81 -21.98 9.74
CA ILE A 252 2.42 -23.38 9.50
C ILE A 252 1.77 -23.91 10.77
N ARG A 253 0.47 -23.66 10.96
CA ARG A 253 -0.36 -24.53 11.80
C ARG A 253 -1.29 -25.29 10.88
N SER A 254 -1.15 -26.60 10.83
CA SER A 254 -2.14 -27.49 10.21
C SER A 254 -2.39 -27.27 8.70
N LYS A 255 -1.34 -26.98 7.91
CA LYS A 255 -1.43 -26.72 6.45
C LYS A 255 -2.27 -25.49 6.04
N THR A 256 -2.68 -24.62 6.96
CA THR A 256 -3.34 -23.35 6.65
C THR A 256 -2.39 -22.19 6.94
N MET A 257 -2.10 -21.40 5.91
CA MET A 257 -1.44 -20.11 6.09
C MET A 257 -2.37 -19.22 6.90
N ASN A 258 -2.03 -18.93 8.16
CA ASN A 258 -2.81 -18.01 8.98
C ASN A 258 -2.47 -16.55 8.62
N CYS A 259 -2.81 -16.14 7.41
CA CYS A 259 -2.86 -14.73 7.02
C CYS A 259 -4.24 -14.10 7.29
N THR A 260 -5.05 -14.75 8.13
CA THR A 260 -6.43 -14.36 8.42
C THR A 260 -6.47 -12.89 8.87
N GLY A 261 -7.12 -12.05 8.06
CA GLY A 261 -7.26 -10.61 8.30
C GLY A 261 -6.18 -9.70 7.68
N LEU A 262 -5.16 -10.26 7.03
CA LEU A 262 -4.12 -9.52 6.27
C LEU A 262 -4.25 -9.67 4.75
N MET A 263 -5.04 -10.63 4.27
CA MET A 263 -5.30 -10.83 2.84
C MET A 263 -6.76 -11.20 2.60
N THR A 264 -7.29 -10.80 1.46
CA THR A 264 -8.59 -11.25 0.94
C THR A 264 -8.34 -12.35 -0.09
N GLU A 265 -8.53 -13.60 0.30
CA GLU A 265 -8.19 -14.77 -0.53
C GLU A 265 -8.81 -14.76 -1.94
N SER A 266 -9.99 -14.16 -2.10
CA SER A 266 -10.62 -14.08 -3.43
C SER A 266 -9.74 -13.30 -4.40
N TYR A 267 -9.03 -12.27 -3.96
CA TYR A 267 -8.18 -11.44 -4.83
C TYR A 267 -6.76 -12.01 -5.02
N MET A 268 -6.49 -13.21 -4.51
CA MET A 268 -5.22 -13.91 -4.74
C MET A 268 -5.41 -15.05 -5.73
N SER A 269 -4.42 -15.25 -6.58
CA SER A 269 -4.40 -16.45 -7.43
C SER A 269 -4.18 -17.69 -6.56
N THR A 270 -4.86 -18.79 -6.89
CA THR A 270 -4.70 -20.08 -6.21
C THR A 270 -3.23 -20.49 -6.16
N GLN A 271 -2.50 -20.37 -7.27
CA GLN A 271 -1.08 -20.75 -7.33
C GLN A 271 -0.17 -19.83 -6.50
N GLY A 272 -0.47 -18.53 -6.43
CA GLY A 272 0.29 -17.58 -5.61
C GLY A 272 0.11 -17.86 -4.13
N PHE A 273 -1.15 -18.10 -3.72
CA PHE A 273 -1.48 -18.54 -2.38
C PHE A 273 -0.78 -19.85 -2.02
N ASP A 274 -0.87 -20.87 -2.88
CA ASP A 274 -0.22 -22.17 -2.65
C ASP A 274 1.30 -22.07 -2.57
N LYS A 275 1.94 -21.28 -3.44
CA LYS A 275 3.40 -21.04 -3.41
C LYS A 275 3.83 -20.38 -2.09
N LEU A 276 3.08 -19.37 -1.61
CA LEU A 276 3.35 -18.76 -0.31
C LEU A 276 3.08 -19.73 0.86
N ALA A 277 2.02 -20.54 0.78
CA ALA A 277 1.60 -21.46 1.86
C ALA A 277 2.55 -22.64 2.02
N SER A 278 3.12 -23.10 0.90
CA SER A 278 4.03 -24.25 0.85
C SER A 278 5.49 -23.89 1.05
N ALA A 279 5.83 -22.60 1.07
CA ALA A 279 7.19 -22.15 1.28
C ALA A 279 7.65 -22.46 2.71
N VAL A 280 8.62 -23.36 2.86
CA VAL A 280 9.23 -23.70 4.14
C VAL A 280 10.34 -22.70 4.43
N ASN A 281 10.16 -21.87 5.46
CA ASN A 281 11.12 -20.84 5.88
C ASN A 281 11.62 -19.94 4.72
N PRO A 282 10.72 -19.31 3.94
CA PRO A 282 11.14 -18.51 2.80
C PRO A 282 11.99 -17.32 3.26
N THR A 283 13.01 -17.01 2.47
CA THR A 283 13.75 -15.75 2.64
C THR A 283 12.90 -14.58 2.15
N ALA A 284 13.25 -13.35 2.54
CA ALA A 284 12.63 -12.14 2.00
C ALA A 284 12.64 -12.11 0.46
N ALA A 285 13.73 -12.57 -0.16
CA ALA A 285 13.87 -12.63 -1.61
C ALA A 285 12.89 -13.62 -2.25
N ASP A 286 12.66 -14.77 -1.60
CA ASP A 286 11.68 -15.76 -2.05
C ASP A 286 10.26 -15.19 -1.99
N VAL A 287 9.91 -14.54 -0.87
CA VAL A 287 8.60 -13.89 -0.69
C VAL A 287 8.40 -12.80 -1.74
N LEU A 288 9.38 -11.92 -1.95
CA LEU A 288 9.31 -10.86 -2.95
C LEU A 288 9.12 -11.42 -4.37
N LYS A 289 9.84 -12.49 -4.73
CA LYS A 289 9.71 -13.14 -6.03
C LYS A 289 8.32 -13.74 -6.25
N ILE A 290 7.74 -14.35 -5.23
CA ILE A 290 6.36 -14.88 -5.31
C ILE A 290 5.36 -13.72 -5.42
N MET A 291 5.51 -12.69 -4.58
CA MET A 291 4.63 -11.53 -4.57
C MET A 291 4.71 -10.70 -5.84
N GLU A 292 5.85 -10.65 -6.54
CA GLU A 292 5.97 -9.98 -7.84
C GLU A 292 4.97 -10.55 -8.86
N LYS A 293 4.88 -11.87 -8.96
CA LYS A 293 3.93 -12.56 -9.84
C LYS A 293 2.49 -12.48 -9.35
N GLU A 294 2.30 -12.32 -8.06
CA GLU A 294 0.98 -12.10 -7.48
C GLU A 294 0.47 -10.67 -7.72
N TYR A 295 1.34 -9.66 -7.63
CA TYR A 295 1.01 -8.29 -8.01
C TYR A 295 0.65 -8.15 -9.48
N SER A 296 1.27 -8.93 -10.37
CA SER A 296 0.82 -9.03 -11.75
C SER A 296 -0.63 -9.49 -11.86
N TYR A 297 -1.00 -10.56 -11.14
CA TYR A 297 -2.37 -11.06 -11.12
C TYR A 297 -3.33 -10.04 -10.52
N GLN A 298 -3.01 -9.46 -9.36
CA GLN A 298 -3.82 -8.44 -8.70
C GLN A 298 -3.99 -7.18 -9.55
N MET A 299 -2.96 -6.77 -10.30
CA MET A 299 -3.07 -5.72 -11.31
C MET A 299 -4.08 -6.09 -12.38
N ALA A 300 -4.09 -7.33 -12.88
CA ALA A 300 -5.09 -7.79 -13.85
C ALA A 300 -6.52 -7.64 -13.30
N VAL A 301 -6.73 -8.04 -12.04
CA VAL A 301 -8.03 -7.90 -11.36
C VAL A 301 -8.46 -6.45 -11.26
N ILE A 302 -7.56 -5.57 -10.84
CA ILE A 302 -7.86 -4.14 -10.70
C ILE A 302 -8.09 -3.48 -12.05
N LEU A 303 -7.30 -3.81 -13.08
CA LEU A 303 -7.50 -3.29 -14.44
C LEU A 303 -8.86 -3.69 -15.01
N TYR A 304 -9.25 -4.96 -14.83
CA TYR A 304 -10.57 -5.42 -15.25
C TYR A 304 -11.69 -4.67 -14.52
N TYR A 305 -11.56 -4.51 -13.20
CA TYR A 305 -12.53 -3.78 -12.39
C TYR A 305 -12.60 -2.30 -12.79
N SER A 306 -11.47 -1.63 -12.98
CA SER A 306 -11.41 -0.23 -13.41
C SER A 306 -12.04 -0.01 -14.78
N ALA A 307 -11.90 -0.98 -15.67
CA ALA A 307 -12.47 -0.91 -17.01
C ALA A 307 -14.00 -1.17 -16.99
N THR A 308 -14.43 -2.25 -16.34
CA THR A 308 -15.82 -2.73 -16.47
C THR A 308 -16.74 -2.30 -15.33
N GLY A 309 -16.17 -1.88 -14.19
CA GLY A 309 -16.87 -1.72 -12.92
C GLY A 309 -17.41 -3.03 -12.33
N LYS A 310 -17.07 -4.19 -12.91
CA LYS A 310 -17.52 -5.51 -12.46
C LYS A 310 -16.45 -6.21 -11.65
N GLU A 311 -16.84 -6.76 -10.51
CA GLU A 311 -15.99 -7.68 -9.75
C GLU A 311 -15.89 -9.01 -10.50
N ILE A 312 -14.70 -9.63 -10.48
CA ILE A 312 -14.52 -10.96 -11.06
C ILE A 312 -15.00 -12.07 -10.12
N PHE A 313 -15.29 -11.75 -8.86
CA PHE A 313 -15.74 -12.69 -7.83
C PHE A 313 -17.15 -12.32 -7.38
N SER A 314 -18.15 -13.11 -7.75
CA SER A 314 -19.48 -13.01 -7.14
C SER A 314 -19.47 -13.74 -5.79
N LYS A 315 -20.16 -13.20 -4.78
CA LYS A 315 -20.29 -13.86 -3.46
C LYS A 315 -20.81 -15.29 -3.63
N GLY A 316 -19.98 -16.28 -3.31
CA GLY A 316 -20.35 -17.70 -3.29
C GLY A 316 -19.96 -18.51 -4.54
N GLU A 317 -19.31 -17.90 -5.54
CA GLU A 317 -18.77 -18.62 -6.70
C GLU A 317 -17.36 -19.17 -6.43
N ALA A 318 -17.02 -20.29 -7.08
CA ALA A 318 -15.71 -20.91 -6.95
C ALA A 318 -14.58 -19.97 -7.41
N LYS A 319 -13.39 -20.11 -6.80
CA LYS A 319 -12.17 -19.33 -7.10
C LYS A 319 -11.69 -19.42 -8.56
N ASP A 320 -12.25 -20.33 -9.36
CA ASP A 320 -11.94 -20.49 -10.79
C ASP A 320 -12.76 -19.55 -11.70
N THR A 321 -13.21 -18.42 -11.17
CA THR A 321 -13.96 -17.42 -11.93
C THR A 321 -13.04 -16.75 -12.95
N THR A 322 -13.37 -16.93 -14.23
CA THR A 322 -12.61 -16.40 -15.36
C THR A 322 -13.00 -14.96 -15.67
N PHE A 323 -12.05 -14.13 -16.07
CA PHE A 323 -12.31 -12.78 -16.61
C PHE A 323 -13.28 -12.84 -17.79
N ASP A 324 -14.41 -12.12 -17.70
CA ASP A 324 -15.40 -12.04 -18.78
C ASP A 324 -15.08 -10.87 -19.72
N PHE A 325 -14.50 -11.18 -20.89
CA PHE A 325 -14.18 -10.22 -21.94
C PHE A 325 -15.30 -10.03 -22.99
N SER A 326 -16.53 -10.45 -22.67
CA SER A 326 -17.70 -10.18 -23.51
C SER A 326 -18.14 -8.71 -23.46
N HIS A 327 -17.70 -7.95 -22.44
CA HIS A 327 -18.07 -6.55 -22.25
C HIS A 327 -17.80 -5.69 -23.51
N PRO A 328 -18.71 -4.79 -23.92
CA PRO A 328 -18.56 -3.99 -25.14
C PRO A 328 -17.25 -3.20 -25.23
N MET A 329 -16.70 -2.78 -24.09
CA MET A 329 -15.45 -2.03 -24.08
C MET A 329 -14.26 -2.79 -24.66
N PHE A 330 -14.21 -4.12 -24.51
CA PHE A 330 -13.16 -4.96 -25.06
C PHE A 330 -13.32 -5.19 -26.56
N LYS A 331 -14.37 -4.66 -27.19
CA LYS A 331 -14.57 -4.75 -28.65
C LYS A 331 -13.89 -3.62 -29.41
N THR A 332 -13.47 -2.55 -28.72
CA THR A 332 -12.66 -1.48 -29.32
C THR A 332 -11.21 -1.94 -29.49
N GLU A 333 -10.43 -1.28 -30.35
CA GLU A 333 -9.01 -1.65 -30.53
C GLU A 333 -8.19 -1.49 -29.24
N GLN A 334 -8.39 -0.39 -28.50
CA GLN A 334 -7.72 -0.18 -27.21
C GLN A 334 -8.20 -1.21 -26.19
N GLY A 335 -9.49 -1.55 -26.20
CA GLY A 335 -10.06 -2.57 -25.34
C GLY A 335 -9.45 -3.94 -25.58
N GLN A 336 -9.28 -4.34 -26.85
CA GLN A 336 -8.61 -5.60 -27.21
C GLN A 336 -7.15 -5.65 -26.72
N ARG A 337 -6.44 -4.51 -26.77
CA ARG A 337 -5.07 -4.41 -26.23
C ARG A 337 -5.06 -4.54 -24.71
N LEU A 338 -6.01 -3.90 -24.01
CA LEU A 338 -6.16 -4.04 -22.57
C LEU A 338 -6.54 -5.49 -22.17
N GLU A 339 -7.45 -6.12 -22.91
CA GLU A 339 -7.79 -7.54 -22.76
C GLU A 339 -6.55 -8.43 -22.86
N LEU A 340 -5.69 -8.20 -23.86
CA LEU A 340 -4.45 -8.96 -24.01
C LEU A 340 -3.52 -8.78 -22.79
N ILE A 341 -3.34 -7.54 -22.31
CA ILE A 341 -2.55 -7.27 -21.10
C ILE A 341 -3.13 -8.03 -19.90
N ILE A 342 -4.44 -7.95 -19.67
CA ILE A 342 -5.10 -8.63 -18.54
C ILE A 342 -4.90 -10.15 -18.64
N LYS A 343 -5.08 -10.75 -19.83
CA LYS A 343 -4.87 -12.18 -20.05
C LYS A 343 -3.44 -12.62 -19.76
N GLU A 344 -2.45 -11.84 -20.20
CA GLU A 344 -1.03 -12.16 -19.97
C GLU A 344 -0.60 -11.98 -18.51
N LEU A 345 -1.13 -10.97 -17.82
CA LEU A 345 -0.92 -10.76 -16.38
C LEU A 345 -1.57 -11.85 -15.51
N SER A 346 -2.68 -12.42 -15.97
CA SER A 346 -3.53 -13.35 -15.21
C SER A 346 -3.37 -14.82 -15.58
N LYS A 347 -2.33 -15.18 -16.35
CA LYS A 347 -2.08 -16.58 -16.70
C LYS A 347 -2.07 -17.48 -15.46
N PRO A 348 -2.69 -18.69 -15.52
CA PRO A 348 -2.77 -19.57 -14.36
C PRO A 348 -1.40 -19.90 -13.77
N ASN A 349 -0.43 -20.24 -14.62
CA ASN A 349 0.95 -20.49 -14.19
C ASN A 349 1.67 -19.17 -13.86
N PRO A 350 2.10 -18.91 -12.61
CA PRO A 350 2.78 -17.68 -12.23
C PRO A 350 4.06 -17.41 -13.00
N ASP A 351 4.76 -18.46 -13.45
CA ASP A 351 6.04 -18.33 -14.15
C ASP A 351 5.83 -17.89 -15.62
N GLU A 352 4.62 -18.07 -16.17
CA GLU A 352 4.23 -17.60 -17.50
C GLU A 352 3.60 -16.20 -17.48
N ARG A 353 3.22 -15.69 -16.30
CA ARG A 353 2.60 -14.37 -16.15
C ARG A 353 3.58 -13.28 -16.57
N MET A 354 3.06 -12.36 -17.37
CA MET A 354 3.69 -11.08 -17.61
C MET A 354 3.95 -10.37 -16.27
N ASP A 355 5.12 -9.76 -16.11
CA ASP A 355 5.40 -8.92 -14.95
C ASP A 355 4.68 -7.55 -15.08
N TYR A 356 4.34 -6.94 -13.95
CA TYR A 356 3.63 -5.65 -13.94
C TYR A 356 4.44 -4.51 -14.58
N ASN A 357 5.78 -4.60 -14.68
CA ASN A 357 6.58 -3.59 -15.36
C ASN A 357 6.39 -3.66 -16.89
N THR A 358 6.40 -4.86 -17.46
CA THR A 358 6.11 -5.08 -18.87
C THR A 358 4.68 -4.64 -19.21
N ALA A 359 3.70 -4.98 -18.37
CA ALA A 359 2.32 -4.52 -18.55
C ALA A 359 2.22 -2.99 -18.56
N ALA A 360 2.91 -2.29 -17.65
CA ALA A 360 2.94 -0.83 -17.64
C ALA A 360 3.55 -0.23 -18.91
N ARG A 361 4.59 -0.86 -19.48
CA ARG A 361 5.15 -0.42 -20.78
C ARG A 361 4.13 -0.58 -21.91
N LEU A 362 3.38 -1.67 -21.94
CA LEU A 362 2.31 -1.90 -22.92
C LEU A 362 1.18 -0.89 -22.75
N MET A 363 0.75 -0.61 -21.52
CA MET A 363 -0.24 0.43 -21.21
C MET A 363 0.19 1.81 -21.69
N ALA A 364 1.47 2.18 -21.51
CA ALA A 364 2.00 3.47 -21.94
C ALA A 364 1.99 3.67 -23.47
N VAL A 365 1.95 2.60 -24.25
CA VAL A 365 1.92 2.64 -25.73
C VAL A 365 0.63 2.08 -26.32
N MET A 366 -0.41 1.86 -25.52
CA MET A 366 -1.65 1.20 -25.93
C MET A 366 -2.40 1.94 -27.05
N ASP A 367 -2.19 3.25 -27.15
CA ASP A 367 -2.77 4.11 -28.20
C ASP A 367 -2.05 4.00 -29.55
N ASN A 368 -0.90 3.33 -29.58
CA ASN A 368 -0.09 3.11 -30.77
C ASN A 368 0.07 1.62 -31.05
N LYS A 369 -0.72 1.11 -32.00
CA LYS A 369 -0.73 -0.31 -32.41
C LYS A 369 0.67 -0.86 -32.71
N GLN A 370 1.46 -0.15 -33.50
CA GLN A 370 2.79 -0.62 -33.93
C GLN A 370 3.76 -0.72 -32.74
N ALA A 371 3.77 0.30 -31.87
CA ALA A 371 4.59 0.30 -30.67
C ALA A 371 4.16 -0.82 -29.71
N PHE A 372 2.86 -1.01 -29.52
CA PHE A 372 2.30 -2.09 -28.71
C PHE A 372 2.73 -3.48 -29.23
N GLU A 373 2.55 -3.74 -30.52
CA GLU A 373 2.96 -4.99 -31.16
C GLU A 373 4.47 -5.23 -31.06
N ALA A 374 5.28 -4.18 -31.17
CA ALA A 374 6.73 -4.29 -31.01
C ALA A 374 7.13 -4.69 -29.58
N VAL A 375 6.49 -4.11 -28.56
CA VAL A 375 6.74 -4.47 -27.16
C VAL A 375 6.27 -5.91 -26.87
N MET A 376 5.08 -6.29 -27.34
CA MET A 376 4.56 -7.66 -27.21
C MET A 376 5.48 -8.70 -27.86
N ARG A 377 6.00 -8.42 -29.06
CA ARG A 377 6.93 -9.31 -29.76
C ARG A 377 8.22 -9.53 -28.97
N LYS A 378 8.75 -8.48 -28.35
CA LYS A 378 9.94 -8.58 -27.49
C LYS A 378 9.66 -9.42 -26.25
N PHE A 379 8.50 -9.23 -25.61
CA PHE A 379 8.09 -10.00 -24.45
C PHE A 379 7.99 -11.51 -24.75
N HIS A 380 7.44 -11.89 -25.90
CA HIS A 380 7.34 -13.30 -26.32
C HIS A 380 8.61 -13.87 -26.97
N ALA A 381 9.67 -13.08 -27.12
CA ALA A 381 10.91 -13.57 -27.71
C ALA A 381 11.58 -14.59 -26.76
N PRO A 382 12.04 -15.75 -27.26
CA PRO A 382 12.76 -16.72 -26.43
C PRO A 382 13.98 -16.08 -25.75
N GLY A 383 14.10 -16.28 -24.43
CA GLY A 383 15.23 -15.73 -23.66
C GLY A 383 15.13 -14.24 -23.34
N PHE A 384 13.98 -13.60 -23.54
CA PHE A 384 13.77 -12.24 -23.05
C PHE A 384 13.78 -12.22 -21.51
N SER A 385 14.87 -11.73 -20.94
CA SER A 385 14.95 -11.24 -19.57
C SER A 385 15.08 -9.73 -19.62
N ASP A 386 14.10 -8.97 -19.11
CA ASP A 386 14.21 -7.52 -19.08
C ASP A 386 15.40 -7.11 -18.20
N PRO A 387 16.47 -6.47 -18.75
CA PRO A 387 17.63 -6.10 -17.96
C PRO A 387 17.29 -5.06 -16.87
N ALA A 388 16.20 -4.30 -17.07
CA ALA A 388 15.74 -3.30 -16.12
C ALA A 388 14.99 -3.90 -14.91
N LEU A 389 14.63 -5.19 -14.95
CA LEU A 389 13.96 -5.90 -13.85
C LEU A 389 14.91 -6.21 -12.68
N HIS A 390 16.23 -6.10 -12.88
CA HIS A 390 17.24 -6.42 -11.86
C HIS A 390 18.18 -5.25 -11.52
N ALA A 391 18.00 -4.07 -12.12
CA ALA A 391 18.78 -2.90 -11.76
C ALA A 391 18.17 -2.27 -10.49
N PRO A 392 18.93 -2.11 -9.39
CA PRO A 392 18.44 -1.41 -8.21
C PRO A 392 18.01 0.01 -8.60
N ALA A 393 16.82 0.41 -8.19
CA ALA A 393 16.21 1.68 -8.56
C ALA A 393 17.09 2.87 -8.15
N GLN A 394 17.88 3.39 -9.09
CA GLN A 394 18.50 4.70 -8.93
C GLN A 394 17.40 5.76 -9.11
N THR A 395 16.98 6.36 -7.99
CA THR A 395 16.28 7.65 -7.82
C THR A 395 15.50 8.19 -9.04
N SER A 396 14.21 7.85 -9.09
CA SER A 396 13.01 8.67 -9.43
C SER A 396 12.98 9.61 -10.65
N THR A 397 13.93 9.58 -11.59
CA THR A 397 13.79 10.28 -12.90
C THR A 397 13.61 9.33 -14.10
N THR A 398 13.50 8.03 -13.85
CA THR A 398 13.56 6.96 -14.86
C THR A 398 12.22 6.57 -15.49
N GLY A 399 11.08 7.03 -14.97
CA GLY A 399 9.76 6.77 -15.57
C GLY A 399 9.65 7.27 -17.01
N THR A 400 10.07 8.51 -17.26
CA THR A 400 10.10 9.11 -18.60
C THR A 400 11.18 8.47 -19.48
N ALA A 401 12.30 8.04 -18.90
CA ALA A 401 13.39 7.41 -19.64
C ALA A 401 12.99 6.04 -20.21
N ASN A 402 12.28 5.21 -19.44
CA ASN A 402 11.84 3.89 -19.90
C ASN A 402 10.72 3.97 -20.96
N ILE A 403 9.82 4.96 -20.84
CA ILE A 403 8.82 5.26 -21.89
C ILE A 403 9.53 5.77 -23.15
N MET A 404 10.53 6.63 -23.01
CA MET A 404 11.35 7.11 -24.15
C MET A 404 12.19 5.99 -24.77
N VAL A 405 12.65 5.00 -24.01
CA VAL A 405 13.33 3.79 -24.52
C VAL A 405 12.35 2.89 -25.26
N ALA A 406 11.13 2.68 -24.75
CA ALA A 406 10.10 1.92 -25.46
C ALA A 406 9.67 2.62 -26.76
N LEU A 407 9.51 3.95 -26.72
CA LEU A 407 9.24 4.77 -27.90
C LEU A 407 10.42 4.82 -28.86
N ALA A 408 11.67 4.80 -28.38
CA ALA A 408 12.87 4.73 -29.20
C ALA A 408 13.04 3.35 -29.86
N ALA A 409 12.75 2.28 -29.12
CA ALA A 409 12.72 0.92 -29.63
C ALA A 409 11.62 0.69 -30.68
N ALA A 410 10.47 1.37 -30.55
CA ALA A 410 9.43 1.39 -31.57
C ALA A 410 9.77 2.26 -32.79
N ARG A 411 10.80 3.12 -32.67
CA ARG A 411 11.29 4.03 -33.72
C ARG A 411 12.49 3.49 -34.48
N GLU A 412 13.07 2.35 -34.10
CA GLU A 412 14.10 1.71 -34.92
C GLU A 412 13.44 1.09 -36.15
N PRO A 413 13.67 1.64 -37.37
CA PRO A 413 13.32 0.93 -38.57
C PRO A 413 14.31 -0.23 -38.74
N ASP A 414 13.82 -1.35 -39.26
CA ASP A 414 14.60 -2.47 -39.76
C ASP A 414 15.85 -1.96 -40.50
N LEU A 415 17.03 -2.16 -39.89
CA LEU A 415 18.31 -1.59 -40.31
C LEU A 415 18.89 -2.26 -41.58
N SER A 416 18.07 -2.97 -42.35
CA SER A 416 18.46 -3.57 -43.62
C SER A 416 18.31 -2.65 -44.84
N ALA A 417 17.75 -1.43 -44.71
CA ALA A 417 17.56 -0.56 -45.85
C ALA A 417 17.85 0.93 -45.60
N THR A 418 18.73 1.48 -46.44
CA THR A 418 18.93 2.89 -46.83
C THR A 418 19.91 3.77 -46.03
N THR A 419 21.08 3.96 -46.64
CA THR A 419 21.97 5.11 -46.50
C THR A 419 21.32 6.34 -47.14
N GLY A 420 21.03 7.37 -46.35
CA GLY A 420 20.44 8.63 -46.82
C GLY A 420 20.56 9.77 -45.81
N PRO A 421 20.13 11.01 -46.15
CA PRO A 421 20.59 12.30 -45.59
C PRO A 421 20.27 12.57 -44.10
N ARG A 422 19.78 11.56 -43.37
CA ARG A 422 19.37 11.65 -41.95
C ARG A 422 20.53 11.52 -40.95
N SER A 423 21.77 11.28 -41.40
CA SER A 423 22.93 11.19 -40.50
C SER A 423 23.34 12.56 -39.94
N GLU A 424 23.16 13.64 -40.69
CA GLU A 424 23.51 15.00 -40.25
C GLU A 424 22.56 15.53 -39.17
N ALA A 425 21.26 15.28 -39.31
CA ALA A 425 20.27 15.62 -38.28
C ALA A 425 20.48 14.83 -36.97
N ARG A 426 20.92 13.57 -37.06
CA ARG A 426 21.31 12.75 -35.90
C ARG A 426 22.57 13.28 -35.21
N ASN A 427 23.55 13.74 -35.98
CA ASN A 427 24.79 14.32 -35.43
C ASN A 427 24.53 15.66 -34.73
N GLU A 428 23.59 16.50 -35.20
CA GLU A 428 23.25 17.73 -34.48
C GLU A 428 22.39 17.49 -33.23
N ALA A 429 21.46 16.53 -33.26
CA ALA A 429 20.72 16.14 -32.06
C ALA A 429 21.65 15.60 -30.96
N ALA A 430 22.66 14.79 -31.33
CA ALA A 430 23.67 14.28 -30.40
C ALA A 430 24.59 15.39 -29.84
N LYS A 431 24.94 16.40 -30.66
CA LYS A 431 25.70 17.59 -30.20
C LYS A 431 24.90 18.45 -29.22
N MET A 432 23.61 18.65 -29.46
CA MET A 432 22.74 19.39 -28.56
C MET A 432 22.61 18.70 -27.19
N LEU A 433 22.48 17.37 -27.18
CA LEU A 433 22.40 16.57 -25.96
C LEU A 433 23.70 16.62 -25.13
N ARG A 434 24.87 16.62 -25.80
CA ARG A 434 26.18 16.80 -25.15
C ARG A 434 26.35 18.19 -24.53
N ARG A 435 25.87 19.24 -25.21
CA ARG A 435 25.89 20.62 -24.68
C ARG A 435 24.99 20.80 -23.47
N ALA A 436 23.84 20.13 -23.42
CA ALA A 436 22.92 20.16 -22.29
C ALA A 436 23.53 19.49 -21.04
N THR A 437 24.22 18.36 -21.21
CA THR A 437 24.87 17.62 -20.11
C THR A 437 26.14 18.29 -19.61
N SER A 438 26.88 19.02 -20.46
CA SER A 438 28.08 19.79 -20.03
C SER A 438 27.75 21.01 -19.16
N ARG A 439 26.53 21.57 -19.27
CA ARG A 439 26.11 22.74 -18.49
C ARG A 439 25.65 22.41 -17.07
N SER A 440 25.31 21.16 -16.77
CA SER A 440 24.90 20.72 -15.44
C SER A 440 26.05 20.36 -14.50
N ALA A 441 27.30 20.39 -14.97
CA ALA A 441 28.49 19.96 -14.22
C ALA A 441 29.36 21.10 -13.64
N ILE A 442 28.80 22.30 -13.41
CA ILE A 442 29.56 23.44 -12.85
C ILE A 442 29.08 23.80 -11.43
N VAL A 443 29.84 23.25 -10.46
CA VAL A 443 30.31 23.83 -9.18
C VAL A 443 29.29 24.31 -8.13
N ARG A 444 29.23 23.56 -7.01
CA ARG A 444 29.14 24.14 -5.65
C ARG A 444 30.26 23.56 -4.79
N LYS A 445 31.26 24.39 -4.45
CA LYS A 445 32.25 24.13 -3.39
C LYS A 445 31.57 24.24 -2.02
N PRO A 446 31.90 23.38 -1.03
CA PRO A 446 31.50 23.63 0.35
C PRO A 446 32.45 24.65 1.00
N ALA A 447 31.85 25.57 1.77
CA ALA A 447 32.56 26.49 2.62
C ALA A 447 33.06 25.76 3.88
N VAL A 448 34.34 25.96 4.19
CA VAL A 448 34.99 25.56 5.44
C VAL A 448 34.63 26.58 6.51
N SER A 449 34.22 26.12 7.69
CA SER A 449 34.18 26.95 8.90
C SER A 449 34.88 26.24 10.04
N ASP A 450 35.99 26.82 10.46
CA ASP A 450 36.75 26.51 11.67
C ASP A 450 35.99 26.97 12.92
N ALA A 451 35.99 26.14 13.98
CA ALA A 451 35.91 26.61 15.37
C ALA A 451 36.36 25.51 16.36
N ALA A 452 37.62 25.63 16.77
CA ALA A 452 38.21 25.46 18.10
C ALA A 452 37.66 24.40 19.09
N THR A 453 38.57 23.54 19.56
CA THR A 453 38.47 22.78 20.82
C THR A 453 39.83 22.74 21.52
N VAL A 454 39.98 23.40 22.68
CA VAL A 454 40.94 23.10 23.78
C VAL A 454 40.29 23.73 25.04
N SER A 455 40.00 23.04 26.15
CA SER A 455 40.96 22.56 27.15
C SER A 455 40.29 21.72 28.27
N THR A 456 40.98 20.63 28.63
CA THR A 456 41.33 20.10 29.97
C THR A 456 40.29 19.70 31.04
N GLU A 457 40.33 18.39 31.34
CA GLU A 457 40.53 17.74 32.66
C GLU A 457 39.58 18.00 33.85
N LYS A 458 38.93 16.93 34.35
CA LYS A 458 39.35 16.28 35.60
C LYS A 458 38.67 14.93 35.85
N LYS A 459 39.50 13.94 36.21
CA LYS A 459 39.17 12.65 36.82
C LYS A 459 38.64 12.84 38.24
N THR A 460 37.68 12.00 38.64
CA THR A 460 37.65 11.37 39.99
C THR A 460 36.94 10.02 39.92
N SER A 461 37.72 9.00 40.27
CA SER A 461 37.37 7.61 40.58
C SER A 461 36.90 7.46 42.03
N VAL A 462 35.92 6.61 42.31
CA VAL A 462 35.76 5.76 43.53
C VAL A 462 34.74 4.66 43.15
N GLU A 463 35.15 3.42 42.84
CA GLU A 463 35.17 2.24 43.72
C GLU A 463 33.85 1.93 44.45
N THR A 464 33.20 0.80 44.14
CA THR A 464 32.96 -0.27 45.13
C THR A 464 32.40 -1.54 44.49
N SER A 465 32.78 -2.65 45.10
CA SER A 465 32.68 -4.02 44.65
C SER A 465 31.43 -4.74 45.16
N ALA A 466 31.00 -5.72 44.36
CA ALA A 466 30.65 -7.10 44.74
C ALA A 466 29.26 -7.45 45.36
N LYS A 467 28.81 -8.63 44.85
CA LYS A 467 27.90 -9.67 45.40
C LYS A 467 26.39 -9.49 45.24
N LEU A 468 25.78 -10.42 44.47
CA LEU A 468 24.86 -11.48 44.94
C LEU A 468 24.48 -12.37 43.72
N THR A 469 24.97 -13.62 43.65
CA THR A 469 24.35 -14.87 44.12
C THR A 469 23.28 -15.44 43.17
N GLN A 470 23.66 -16.53 42.51
CA GLN A 470 22.80 -17.49 41.81
C GLN A 470 21.84 -18.18 42.80
N ALA A 471 20.59 -18.36 42.40
CA ALA A 471 19.69 -19.34 43.00
C ALA A 471 19.23 -20.29 41.89
N GLN A 472 19.79 -21.50 41.89
CA GLN A 472 19.26 -22.69 41.22
C GLN A 472 18.10 -23.22 42.06
N GLY A 473 16.93 -23.39 41.43
CA GLY A 473 15.81 -24.16 41.97
C GLY A 473 15.72 -25.50 41.28
N GLN A 474 16.04 -26.57 42.01
CA GLN A 474 15.79 -27.96 41.64
C GLN A 474 14.28 -28.27 41.71
N THR A 475 13.78 -29.03 40.75
CA THR A 475 12.60 -29.89 40.92
C THR A 475 12.90 -31.28 40.35
N GLN A 476 13.09 -32.23 41.27
CA GLN A 476 12.76 -33.65 41.07
C GLN A 476 11.22 -33.72 40.96
N GLY A 477 10.56 -34.51 40.12
CA GLY A 477 10.79 -35.91 39.77
C GLY A 477 9.59 -36.70 40.29
N VAL A 478 8.59 -36.98 39.44
CA VAL A 478 7.57 -38.02 39.68
C VAL A 478 7.26 -38.70 38.36
N THR A 479 7.67 -39.96 38.27
CA THR A 479 7.26 -40.98 37.31
C THR A 479 6.08 -41.75 37.88
N SER A 480 5.06 -42.03 37.08
CA SER A 480 4.32 -43.30 37.15
C SER A 480 3.52 -43.51 35.86
N ASP A 481 3.81 -44.63 35.21
CA ASP A 481 3.05 -45.26 34.14
C ASP A 481 1.59 -45.54 34.56
N ASP A 482 0.68 -45.55 33.59
CA ASP A 482 -0.21 -46.71 33.41
C ASP A 482 -0.90 -46.68 32.04
N ALA A 483 -0.99 -47.87 31.45
CA ALA A 483 -1.46 -48.13 30.09
C ALA A 483 -2.85 -48.80 30.07
N LYS A 484 -3.49 -48.73 28.88
CA LYS A 484 -4.58 -49.57 28.30
C LYS A 484 -6.05 -49.25 28.68
N PRO A 485 -7.06 -49.74 27.92
CA PRO A 485 -7.16 -49.84 26.44
C PRO A 485 -8.58 -49.47 25.87
N SER A 486 -8.62 -49.27 24.55
CA SER A 486 -9.68 -49.46 23.52
C SER A 486 -11.17 -49.69 23.84
N SER A 487 -12.00 -49.10 22.94
CA SER A 487 -13.22 -49.61 22.23
C SER A 487 -14.57 -48.96 22.59
N PRO A 488 -15.65 -49.07 21.77
CA PRO A 488 -15.75 -49.11 20.29
C PRO A 488 -16.79 -48.09 19.72
N SER A 489 -16.81 -47.98 18.39
CA SER A 489 -17.88 -47.39 17.58
C SER A 489 -19.27 -48.00 17.83
N PRO A 490 -20.33 -47.21 17.59
CA PRO A 490 -21.56 -47.73 17.01
C PRO A 490 -21.84 -47.06 15.66
N GLY A 491 -22.00 -47.88 14.63
CA GLY A 491 -22.73 -47.49 13.42
C GLY A 491 -24.24 -47.66 13.60
N ARG A 492 -25.02 -46.89 12.84
CA ARG A 492 -26.35 -47.20 12.25
C ARG A 492 -26.88 -45.91 11.60
N SER A 493 -26.90 -45.83 10.27
CA SER A 493 -28.02 -46.14 9.37
C SER A 493 -29.17 -45.12 9.43
N GLN A 494 -29.23 -44.22 8.46
CA GLN A 494 -30.21 -44.20 7.37
C GLN A 494 -29.63 -43.43 6.18
#